data_AF-A0A972VDE9-F1
#
_entry.id   AF-A0A972VDE9-F1
#
_cell.length_a   1.000
_cell.length_b   1.000
_cell.length_c   1.000
_cell.angle_alpha   90.00
_cell.angle_beta   90.00
_cell.angle_gamma   90.00
#
_symmetry.space_group_name_H-M   'P 1'
#
loop_
_entity.id
_entity.type
_entity.pdbx_description
1 polymer ?
#
loop_
_entity_poly.entity_id
_entity_poly.type
_entity_poly.pdbx_seq_one_letter_code
_entity_poly.pdbx_strand_id
1 'polypeptide(L)'
;LKLPAPLDTTLFILRGADGTIRLPLDFPVTDKGMSSSQITAAAIGSASTVIAKVIAGSPLRAVSGVTRLLGGGQDKEMAPPQETVLSYAGGALELSPDERVILDTLVQQILKDSHAQMTIQHQLGSADLYYAERLVNPSQQESLELLNKLTQNKQHLLAERARLLVKARAAYATSGPAQVSAVTERLNATSRQLGLTETALDTLLDTLRSGADHAKRRRTREGALAIAQARLTTLNDVLAQNTIKDFDRRIRISAPSFARSDEFDEGRITVSLVKTKTK
;
A
#
# COMPACT_ATOMS: atom_id res chain seq x y z
N LEU A 1 25.13 -14.54 19.24
CA LEU A 1 24.21 -13.99 18.21
C LEU A 1 24.98 -12.99 17.36
N LYS A 2 25.11 -13.22 16.05
CA LYS A 2 25.57 -12.17 15.12
C LYS A 2 24.38 -11.24 14.87
N LEU A 3 24.31 -10.12 15.58
CA LEU A 3 23.28 -9.12 15.35
C LEU A 3 23.69 -8.23 14.17
N PRO A 4 22.74 -7.83 13.29
CA PRO A 4 23.02 -6.99 12.13
C PRO A 4 23.22 -5.50 12.48
N ALA A 5 23.06 -5.14 13.77
CA ALA A 5 23.28 -3.82 14.34
C ALA A 5 23.75 -3.97 15.80
N PRO A 6 24.28 -2.90 16.44
CA PRO A 6 24.59 -2.92 17.87
C PRO A 6 23.39 -3.34 18.74
N LEU A 7 23.67 -3.95 19.89
CA LEU A 7 22.65 -4.51 20.78
C LEU A 7 21.65 -3.44 21.23
N ASP A 8 22.13 -2.26 21.61
CA ASP A 8 21.29 -1.16 22.10
C ASP A 8 20.33 -0.65 21.02
N THR A 9 20.79 -0.57 19.77
CA THR A 9 19.96 -0.23 18.61
C THR A 9 18.88 -1.28 18.37
N THR A 10 19.23 -2.56 18.51
CA THR A 10 18.28 -3.66 18.32
C THR A 10 17.22 -3.67 19.42
N LEU A 11 17.62 -3.43 20.68
CA LEU A 11 16.72 -3.36 21.83
C LEU A 11 15.80 -2.13 21.77
N PHE A 12 16.28 -1.01 21.22
CA PHE A 12 15.47 0.17 20.98
C PHE A 12 14.38 -0.09 19.93
N ILE A 13 14.75 -0.69 18.80
CA ILE A 13 13.82 -1.01 17.70
C ILE A 13 12.72 -2.00 18.12
N LEU A 14 13.05 -2.95 19.00
CA LEU A 14 12.11 -3.98 19.45
C LEU A 14 11.21 -3.53 20.61
N ARG A 15 11.42 -2.33 21.15
CA ARG A 15 10.71 -1.84 22.33
C ARG A 15 9.37 -1.25 21.90
N GLY A 16 8.28 -1.83 22.39
CA GLY A 16 6.93 -1.31 22.25
C GLY A 16 6.72 -0.01 23.05
N ALA A 17 5.60 0.67 22.80
CA ALA A 17 5.27 1.95 23.42
C ALA A 17 5.16 1.91 24.97
N ASP A 18 4.97 0.71 25.55
CA ASP A 18 4.93 0.45 27.00
C ASP A 18 6.31 0.11 27.60
N GLY A 19 7.38 0.18 26.79
CA GLY A 19 8.73 -0.17 27.21
C GLY A 19 9.02 -1.68 27.20
N THR A 20 8.06 -2.53 26.83
CA THR A 20 8.23 -3.98 26.77
C THR A 20 8.78 -4.43 25.42
N ILE A 21 9.54 -5.53 25.41
CA ILE A 21 10.02 -6.17 24.19
C ILE A 21 9.27 -7.49 24.04
N ARG A 22 8.45 -7.60 23.01
CA ARG A 22 7.69 -8.82 22.69
C ARG A 22 8.20 -9.42 21.39
N LEU A 23 8.79 -10.60 21.49
CA LEU A 23 9.26 -11.37 20.35
C LEU A 23 8.28 -12.53 20.13
N PRO A 24 7.44 -12.50 19.09
CA PRO A 24 6.63 -13.65 18.75
C PRO A 24 7.57 -14.75 18.25
N LEU A 25 7.59 -15.87 18.95
CA LEU A 25 8.37 -17.04 18.59
C LEU A 25 7.41 -18.17 18.23
N ASP A 26 7.33 -18.49 16.94
CA ASP A 26 6.57 -19.64 16.46
C ASP A 26 7.46 -20.88 16.45
N PHE A 27 6.96 -21.97 17.04
CA PHE A 27 7.65 -23.25 17.08
C PHE A 27 6.72 -24.37 16.58
N PRO A 28 7.12 -25.16 15.57
CA PRO A 28 6.40 -26.37 15.22
C PRO A 28 6.62 -27.43 16.31
N VAL A 29 5.57 -27.76 17.07
CA VAL A 29 5.59 -28.83 18.06
C VAL A 29 5.22 -30.14 17.36
N THR A 30 6.16 -31.07 17.25
CA THR A 30 5.90 -32.42 16.74
C THR A 30 5.31 -33.33 17.82
N ASP A 31 4.55 -34.36 17.43
CA ASP A 31 3.87 -35.31 18.34
C ASP A 31 4.78 -36.02 19.36
N LYS A 32 6.11 -35.98 19.17
CA LYS A 32 7.10 -36.55 20.10
C LYS A 32 7.61 -35.57 21.17
N GLY A 33 7.03 -34.37 21.24
CA GLY A 33 7.52 -33.27 22.09
C GLY A 33 8.80 -32.63 21.54
N MET A 34 9.22 -31.51 22.14
CA MET A 34 10.48 -30.82 21.81
C MET A 34 11.48 -30.96 22.95
N SER A 35 12.73 -31.29 22.63
CA SER A 35 13.84 -31.25 23.61
C SER A 35 14.22 -29.80 23.95
N SER A 36 14.72 -29.56 25.17
CA SER A 36 15.19 -28.25 25.62
C SER A 36 16.24 -27.64 24.66
N SER A 37 17.08 -28.47 24.05
CA SER A 37 18.04 -28.06 23.02
C SER A 37 17.40 -27.60 21.71
N GLN A 38 16.27 -28.21 21.30
CA GLN A 38 15.52 -27.79 20.11
C GLN A 38 14.77 -26.48 20.36
N ILE A 39 14.28 -26.25 21.59
CA ILE A 39 13.65 -24.99 22.00
C ILE A 39 14.67 -23.85 21.94
N THR A 40 15.88 -24.04 22.49
CA THR A 40 16.94 -23.01 22.46
C THR A 40 17.42 -22.72 21.04
N ALA A 41 17.63 -23.74 20.20
CA ALA A 41 18.07 -23.55 18.82
C ALA A 41 17.01 -22.85 17.96
N ALA A 42 15.74 -23.23 18.11
CA ALA A 42 14.63 -22.58 17.42
C ALA A 42 14.39 -21.15 17.91
N ALA A 43 14.54 -20.87 19.21
CA ALA A 43 14.42 -19.52 19.76
C ALA A 43 15.50 -18.58 19.20
N ILE A 44 16.74 -19.04 19.06
CA ILE A 44 17.84 -18.26 18.46
C ILE A 44 17.58 -18.01 16.96
N GLY A 45 17.10 -19.01 16.22
CA GLY A 45 16.76 -18.88 14.80
C GLY A 45 15.59 -17.92 14.54
N SER A 46 14.48 -18.08 15.26
CA SER A 46 13.28 -17.25 15.11
C SER A 46 13.52 -15.81 15.57
N ALA A 47 14.21 -15.60 16.70
CA ALA A 47 14.57 -14.25 17.16
C ALA A 47 15.45 -13.52 16.13
N SER A 48 16.43 -14.20 15.53
CA SER A 48 17.29 -13.60 14.50
C SER A 48 16.51 -13.21 13.23
N THR A 49 15.49 -13.97 12.87
CA THR A 49 14.65 -13.71 11.68
C THR A 49 13.66 -12.57 11.93
N VAL A 50 13.05 -12.51 13.12
CA VAL A 50 12.16 -11.41 13.53
C VAL A 50 12.97 -10.11 13.64
N ILE A 51 14.12 -10.14 14.31
CA ILE A 51 15.05 -9.00 14.39
C ILE A 51 15.48 -8.54 12.99
N ALA A 52 15.86 -9.47 12.10
CA ALA A 52 16.25 -9.13 10.74
C ALA A 52 15.08 -8.53 9.93
N LYS A 53 13.83 -8.96 10.16
CA LYS A 53 12.64 -8.45 9.46
C LYS A 53 12.21 -7.08 9.98
N VAL A 54 12.29 -6.85 11.29
CA VAL A 54 12.02 -5.54 11.90
C VAL A 54 13.11 -4.54 11.54
N ILE A 55 14.39 -4.95 11.53
CA ILE A 55 15.49 -4.12 11.01
C ILE A 55 15.38 -3.94 9.48
N ALA A 56 14.85 -4.93 8.76
CA ALA A 56 14.60 -4.81 7.31
C ALA A 56 13.56 -3.73 6.98
N GLY A 57 12.53 -3.56 7.82
CA GLY A 57 11.50 -2.53 7.67
C GLY A 57 11.80 -1.20 8.39
N SER A 58 12.85 -1.15 9.21
CA SER A 58 13.18 0.02 10.02
C SER A 58 13.63 1.23 9.18
N PRO A 59 13.24 2.47 9.56
CA PRO A 59 13.74 3.71 8.95
C PRO A 59 15.27 3.81 8.87
N LEU A 60 15.98 3.14 9.80
CA LEU A 60 17.44 3.11 9.86
C LEU A 60 18.09 2.43 8.63
N ARG A 61 17.41 1.49 7.96
CA ARG A 61 17.91 0.88 6.72
C ARG A 61 17.78 1.79 5.50
N ALA A 62 16.68 2.54 5.40
CA ALA A 62 16.48 3.50 4.31
C ALA A 62 17.48 4.66 4.38
N VAL A 63 17.88 5.04 5.59
CA VAL A 63 18.90 6.04 5.87
C VAL A 63 20.32 5.50 5.66
N SER A 64 20.64 4.31 6.18
CA SER A 64 21.99 3.70 6.05
C SER A 64 22.34 3.24 4.63
N GLY A 65 21.35 2.97 3.78
CA GLY A 65 21.57 2.68 2.35
C GLY A 65 22.11 3.88 1.56
N VAL A 66 21.82 5.11 1.98
CA VAL A 66 22.27 6.34 1.30
C VAL A 66 23.70 6.72 1.67
N THR A 67 24.10 6.49 2.93
CA THR A 67 25.49 6.69 3.37
C THR A 67 26.47 5.75 2.69
N ARG A 68 26.02 4.57 2.25
CA ARG A 68 26.88 3.60 1.54
C ARG A 68 27.11 3.90 0.06
N LEU A 69 26.17 4.58 -0.61
CA LEU A 69 26.26 4.87 -2.05
C LEU A 69 27.03 6.16 -2.39
N LEU A 70 27.30 7.03 -1.40
CA LEU A 70 27.95 8.33 -1.62
C LEU A 70 29.37 8.47 -1.01
N GLY A 71 29.95 7.37 -0.53
CA GLY A 71 31.36 7.33 -0.10
C GLY A 71 31.59 7.89 1.30
N GLY A 72 32.16 7.05 2.17
CA GLY A 72 32.64 7.45 3.50
C GLY A 72 31.76 6.96 4.64
N GLY A 73 32.10 5.79 5.18
CA GLY A 73 31.52 5.29 6.42
C GLY A 73 31.90 6.18 7.60
N GLN A 74 30.95 6.98 8.04
CA GLN A 74 30.85 7.48 9.40
C GLN A 74 29.36 7.51 9.76
N ASP A 75 29.00 6.76 10.80
CA ASP A 75 27.67 6.77 11.38
C ASP A 75 27.39 8.17 11.93
N LYS A 76 26.82 9.03 11.09
CA LYS A 76 26.33 10.34 11.53
C LYS A 76 25.15 10.09 12.44
N GLU A 77 25.33 10.41 13.71
CA GLU A 77 24.30 10.39 14.74
C GLU A 77 23.16 11.35 14.37
N MET A 78 22.15 10.82 13.69
CA MET A 78 20.92 11.52 13.35
C MET A 78 20.06 11.66 14.59
N ALA A 79 19.37 12.79 14.71
CA ALA A 79 18.35 12.95 15.75
C ALA A 79 17.30 11.84 15.59
N PRO A 80 16.75 11.31 16.71
CA PRO A 80 15.72 10.28 16.63
C PRO A 80 14.56 10.77 15.76
N PRO A 81 14.00 9.90 14.88
CA PRO A 81 12.89 10.27 14.02
C PRO A 81 11.70 10.74 14.87
N GLN A 82 11.08 11.83 14.46
CA GLN A 82 9.75 12.16 14.94
C GLN A 82 8.76 11.25 14.18
N GLU A 83 8.17 10.30 14.90
CA GLU A 83 7.16 9.41 14.33
C GLU A 83 5.77 9.97 14.59
N THR A 84 4.93 9.98 13.55
CA THR A 84 3.54 10.38 13.63
C THR A 84 2.72 9.34 12.88
N VAL A 85 1.67 8.84 13.52
CA VAL A 85 0.78 7.83 12.97
C VAL A 85 -0.47 8.54 12.46
N LEU A 86 -0.81 8.29 11.20
CA LEU A 86 -2.08 8.69 10.60
C LEU A 86 -3.00 7.46 10.57
N SER A 87 -4.16 7.56 11.23
CA SER A 87 -5.13 6.47 11.27
C SER A 87 -6.14 6.55 10.12
N TYR A 88 -6.50 5.39 9.58
CA TYR A 88 -7.53 5.22 8.57
C TYR A 88 -8.60 4.29 9.10
N ALA A 89 -9.86 4.70 8.94
CA ALA A 89 -10.97 3.78 9.10
C ALA A 89 -10.81 2.57 8.15
N GLY A 90 -11.26 1.39 8.58
CA GLY A 90 -11.15 0.17 7.80
C GLY A 90 -11.70 0.33 6.39
N GLY A 91 -10.91 -0.01 5.38
CA GLY A 91 -11.27 0.12 3.96
C GLY A 91 -11.37 1.55 3.42
N ALA A 92 -11.28 2.59 4.25
CA ALA A 92 -11.31 3.98 3.79
C ALA A 92 -10.06 4.29 2.97
N LEU A 93 -10.20 5.04 1.87
CA LEU A 93 -9.09 5.43 1.01
C LEU A 93 -8.55 6.83 1.33
N GLU A 94 -9.34 7.63 2.03
CA GLU A 94 -9.05 9.01 2.37
C GLU A 94 -8.86 9.17 3.89
N LEU A 95 -8.07 10.18 4.26
CA LEU A 95 -7.90 10.57 5.66
C LEU A 95 -9.19 11.22 6.17
N SER A 96 -9.46 11.05 7.47
CA SER A 96 -10.46 11.86 8.13
C SER A 96 -10.04 13.34 8.16
N PRO A 97 -10.98 14.28 8.38
CA PRO A 97 -10.64 15.69 8.53
C PRO A 97 -9.60 15.95 9.63
N ASP A 98 -9.68 15.23 10.76
CA ASP A 98 -8.75 15.39 11.88
C ASP A 98 -7.34 14.92 11.53
N GLU A 99 -7.23 13.76 10.87
CA GLU A 99 -5.95 13.22 10.40
C GLU A 99 -5.33 14.06 9.29
N ARG A 100 -6.17 14.72 8.49
CA ARG A 100 -5.71 15.69 7.48
C ARG A 100 -5.01 16.88 8.12
N VAL A 101 -5.49 17.40 9.25
CA VAL A 101 -4.83 18.48 9.98
C VAL A 101 -3.44 18.06 10.49
N ILE A 102 -3.30 16.81 10.93
CA ILE A 102 -2.00 16.25 11.36
C ILE A 102 -1.03 16.17 10.17
N LEU A 103 -1.49 15.64 9.02
CA LEU A 103 -0.69 15.60 7.80
C LEU A 103 -0.25 17.01 7.37
N ASP A 104 -1.17 17.98 7.35
CA ASP A 104 -0.87 19.36 6.96
C ASP A 104 0.21 19.96 7.88
N THR A 105 0.20 19.63 9.17
CA THR A 105 1.24 20.05 10.12
C THR A 105 2.61 19.46 9.78
N LEU A 106 2.68 18.17 9.41
CA LEU A 106 3.92 17.53 8.95
C LEU A 106 4.43 18.14 7.63
N VAL A 107 3.52 18.47 6.73
CA VAL A 107 3.83 19.19 5.48
C VAL A 107 4.42 20.57 5.77
N GLN A 108 3.83 21.32 6.71
CA GLN A 108 4.39 22.61 7.10
C GLN A 108 5.79 22.49 7.73
N GLN A 109 6.06 21.41 8.48
CA GLN A 109 7.40 21.17 9.03
C GLN A 109 8.44 20.91 7.93
N ILE A 110 8.11 20.09 6.92
CA ILE A 110 9.04 19.82 5.81
C ILE A 110 9.20 21.03 4.88
N LEU A 111 8.19 21.89 4.75
CA LEU A 111 8.33 23.14 4.01
C LEU A 111 9.25 24.15 4.71
N LYS A 112 9.18 24.23 6.05
CA LYS A 112 10.00 25.15 6.85
C LYS A 112 11.45 24.71 6.96
N ASP A 113 11.73 23.41 6.99
CA ASP A 113 13.07 22.86 7.16
C ASP A 113 13.53 22.15 5.90
N SER A 114 14.37 22.80 5.09
CA SER A 114 14.93 22.24 3.85
C SER A 114 15.78 20.99 4.05
N HIS A 115 16.21 20.71 5.28
CA HIS A 115 17.01 19.54 5.65
C HIS A 115 16.17 18.42 6.26
N ALA A 116 14.86 18.61 6.40
CA ALA A 116 13.96 17.55 6.81
C ALA A 116 13.69 16.57 5.66
N GLN A 117 13.69 15.28 6.00
CA GLN A 117 13.29 14.17 5.16
C GLN A 117 12.13 13.42 5.81
N MET A 118 11.17 12.98 5.01
CA MET A 118 9.97 12.27 5.42
C MET A 118 9.98 10.87 4.80
N THR A 119 9.81 9.86 5.64
CA THR A 119 9.58 8.47 5.20
C THR A 119 8.16 8.07 5.58
N ILE A 120 7.47 7.44 4.64
CA ILE A 120 6.07 7.05 4.77
C ILE A 120 5.97 5.53 4.61
N GLN A 121 5.33 4.89 5.58
CA GLN A 121 5.11 3.45 5.60
C GLN A 121 3.65 3.14 5.89
N HIS A 122 3.09 2.18 5.17
CA HIS A 122 1.72 1.73 5.37
C HIS A 122 1.68 0.41 6.14
N GLN A 123 0.69 0.26 7.01
CA GLN A 123 0.34 -0.96 7.72
C GLN A 123 -1.16 -1.23 7.60
N LEU A 124 -1.50 -2.49 7.31
CA LEU A 124 -2.89 -2.95 7.21
C LEU A 124 -3.44 -3.28 8.59
N GLY A 125 -4.64 -2.76 8.87
CA GLY A 125 -5.43 -3.14 10.04
C GLY A 125 -6.30 -4.38 9.78
N SER A 126 -6.83 -4.97 10.86
CA SER A 126 -7.77 -6.09 10.75
C SER A 126 -9.03 -5.74 9.95
N ALA A 127 -9.52 -4.49 10.08
CA ALA A 127 -10.71 -4.03 9.38
C ALA A 127 -10.45 -3.88 7.87
N ASP A 128 -9.23 -3.52 7.46
CA ASP A 128 -8.87 -3.46 6.03
C ASP A 128 -8.99 -4.82 5.37
N LEU A 129 -8.60 -5.89 6.07
CA LEU A 129 -8.76 -7.26 5.59
C LEU A 129 -10.23 -7.68 5.50
N TYR A 130 -11.03 -7.31 6.51
CA TYR A 130 -12.47 -7.57 6.51
C TYR A 130 -13.15 -6.90 5.30
N TYR A 131 -12.87 -5.62 5.05
CA TYR A 131 -13.43 -4.91 3.90
C TYR A 131 -12.88 -5.43 2.58
N ALA A 132 -11.58 -5.70 2.48
CA ALA A 132 -10.99 -6.30 1.29
C ALA A 132 -11.65 -7.63 0.97
N GLU A 133 -11.84 -8.52 1.95
CA GLU A 133 -12.46 -9.82 1.77
C GLU A 133 -13.87 -9.69 1.19
N ARG A 134 -14.70 -8.80 1.75
CA ARG A 134 -16.06 -8.56 1.27
C ARG A 134 -16.11 -7.99 -0.14
N LEU A 135 -15.20 -7.06 -0.46
CA LEU A 135 -15.17 -6.39 -1.76
C LEU A 135 -14.72 -7.33 -2.89
N VAL A 136 -13.71 -8.15 -2.65
CA VAL A 136 -13.09 -9.00 -3.68
C VAL A 136 -13.63 -10.44 -3.70
N ASN A 137 -14.45 -10.80 -2.72
CA ASN A 137 -15.14 -12.09 -2.66
C ASN A 137 -16.64 -11.88 -2.40
N PRO A 138 -17.36 -11.27 -3.35
CA PRO A 138 -18.81 -11.17 -3.26
C PRO A 138 -19.45 -12.55 -3.09
N SER A 139 -20.61 -12.59 -2.43
CA SER A 139 -21.43 -13.80 -2.38
C SER A 139 -21.83 -14.26 -3.78
N GLN A 140 -22.28 -15.52 -3.91
CA GLN A 140 -22.75 -16.03 -5.19
C GLN A 140 -23.91 -15.20 -5.75
N GLN A 141 -24.84 -14.78 -4.90
CA GLN A 141 -25.96 -13.93 -5.32
C GLN A 141 -25.47 -12.57 -5.82
N GLU A 142 -24.64 -11.86 -5.05
CA GLU A 142 -24.06 -10.58 -5.46
C GLU A 142 -23.25 -10.71 -6.75
N SER A 143 -22.54 -11.82 -6.92
CA SER A 143 -21.77 -12.10 -8.13
C SER A 143 -22.68 -12.26 -9.36
N LEU A 144 -23.81 -12.96 -9.23
CA LEU A 144 -24.79 -13.09 -10.31
C LEU A 144 -25.46 -11.74 -10.64
N GLU A 145 -25.76 -10.92 -9.63
CA GLU A 145 -26.30 -9.58 -9.84
C GLU A 145 -25.29 -8.66 -10.56
N LEU A 146 -24.02 -8.71 -10.16
CA LEU A 146 -22.94 -7.97 -10.82
C LEU A 146 -22.72 -8.46 -12.26
N LEU A 147 -22.78 -9.77 -12.49
CA LEU A 147 -22.64 -10.36 -13.83
C LEU A 147 -23.73 -9.84 -14.77
N ASN A 148 -24.98 -9.80 -14.30
CA ASN A 148 -26.10 -9.26 -15.06
C ASN A 148 -25.90 -7.77 -15.39
N LYS A 149 -25.52 -6.95 -14.39
CA LYS A 149 -25.24 -5.52 -14.57
C LYS A 149 -24.11 -5.28 -15.57
N LEU A 150 -23.00 -6.00 -15.45
CA LEU A 150 -21.85 -5.85 -16.35
C LEU A 150 -22.18 -6.32 -17.77
N THR A 151 -22.97 -7.38 -17.93
CA THR A 151 -23.43 -7.86 -19.24
C THR A 151 -24.33 -6.84 -19.92
N GLN A 152 -25.29 -6.24 -19.19
CA GLN A 152 -26.14 -5.16 -19.68
C GLN A 152 -25.30 -3.94 -20.09
N ASN A 153 -24.34 -3.55 -19.26
CA ASN A 153 -23.45 -2.43 -19.56
C ASN A 153 -22.58 -2.70 -20.80
N LYS A 154 -22.05 -3.92 -20.95
CA LYS A 154 -21.31 -4.34 -22.15
C LYS A 154 -22.16 -4.21 -23.40
N GLN A 155 -23.41 -4.67 -23.37
CA GLN A 155 -24.34 -4.54 -24.50
C GLN A 155 -24.60 -3.08 -24.86
N HIS A 156 -24.81 -2.22 -23.85
CA HIS A 156 -24.98 -0.78 -24.04
C HIS A 156 -23.73 -0.13 -24.68
N LEU A 157 -22.54 -0.42 -24.16
CA LEU A 157 -21.27 0.11 -24.69
C LEU A 157 -20.99 -0.36 -26.13
N LEU A 158 -21.32 -1.61 -26.46
CA LEU A 158 -21.22 -2.13 -27.82
C LEU A 158 -22.16 -1.39 -28.79
N ALA A 159 -23.40 -1.15 -28.39
CA ALA A 159 -24.35 -0.39 -29.20
C ALA A 159 -23.89 1.06 -29.41
N GLU A 160 -23.39 1.72 -28.36
CA GLU A 160 -22.89 3.08 -28.46
C GLU A 160 -21.61 3.16 -29.32
N ARG A 161 -20.69 2.21 -29.17
CA ARG A 161 -19.51 2.10 -30.04
C ARG A 161 -19.91 1.95 -31.51
N ALA A 162 -20.89 1.11 -31.82
CA ALA A 162 -21.39 0.95 -33.19
C ALA A 162 -21.96 2.26 -33.75
N ARG A 163 -22.76 2.99 -32.96
CA ARG A 163 -23.28 4.32 -33.34
C ARG A 163 -22.17 5.34 -33.57
N LEU A 164 -21.18 5.39 -32.68
CA LEU A 164 -20.04 6.31 -32.78
C LEU A 164 -19.16 5.99 -34.00
N LEU A 165 -18.98 4.73 -34.38
CA LEU A 165 -18.27 4.35 -35.60
C LEU A 165 -18.97 4.87 -36.86
N VAL A 166 -20.30 4.79 -36.93
CA VAL A 166 -21.07 5.37 -38.04
C VAL A 166 -20.93 6.89 -38.08
N LYS A 167 -21.06 7.55 -36.91
CA LYS A 167 -20.86 9.02 -36.79
C LYS A 167 -19.45 9.44 -37.18
N ALA A 168 -18.43 8.69 -36.77
CA ALA A 168 -17.04 8.98 -37.12
C ALA A 168 -16.86 8.94 -38.63
N ARG A 169 -17.34 7.87 -39.30
CA ARG A 169 -17.29 7.74 -40.76
C ARG A 169 -17.98 8.91 -41.47
N ALA A 170 -19.17 9.31 -41.00
CA ALA A 170 -19.87 10.48 -41.55
C ALA A 170 -19.08 11.77 -41.33
N ALA A 171 -18.54 11.98 -40.13
CA ALA A 171 -17.75 13.17 -39.81
C ALA A 171 -16.47 13.28 -40.65
N TYR A 172 -15.78 12.18 -40.90
CA TYR A 172 -14.61 12.15 -41.80
C TYR A 172 -14.98 12.46 -43.26
N ALA A 173 -16.20 12.14 -43.69
CA ALA A 173 -16.65 12.38 -45.06
C ALA A 173 -17.17 13.80 -45.28
N THR A 174 -17.83 14.42 -44.30
CA THR A 174 -18.59 15.65 -44.50
C THR A 174 -18.38 16.76 -43.47
N SER A 175 -17.63 16.53 -42.38
CA SER A 175 -17.49 17.47 -41.27
C SER A 175 -16.08 18.05 -41.13
N GLY A 176 -15.97 19.16 -40.39
CA GLY A 176 -14.69 19.81 -40.10
C GLY A 176 -13.85 19.09 -39.02
N PRO A 177 -12.54 19.40 -38.90
CA PRO A 177 -11.60 18.72 -38.01
C PRO A 177 -12.02 18.65 -36.53
N ALA A 178 -12.67 19.70 -36.02
CA ALA A 178 -13.13 19.73 -34.63
C ALA A 178 -14.19 18.66 -34.31
N GLN A 179 -15.12 18.43 -35.24
CA GLN A 179 -16.19 17.43 -35.07
C GLN A 179 -15.65 16.01 -35.18
N VAL A 180 -14.67 15.81 -36.08
CA VAL A 180 -13.91 14.56 -36.19
C VAL A 180 -13.16 14.26 -34.88
N SER A 181 -12.46 15.24 -34.30
CA SER A 181 -11.75 15.06 -33.02
C SER A 181 -12.71 14.66 -31.90
N ALA A 182 -13.81 15.40 -31.74
CA ALA A 182 -14.78 15.15 -30.69
C ALA A 182 -15.42 13.75 -30.76
N VAL A 183 -15.78 13.28 -31.97
CA VAL A 183 -16.34 11.93 -32.14
C VAL A 183 -15.30 10.85 -31.88
N THR A 184 -14.05 11.08 -32.32
CA THR A 184 -12.94 10.14 -32.11
C THR A 184 -12.58 10.00 -30.62
N GLU A 185 -12.54 11.12 -29.88
CA GLU A 185 -12.32 11.11 -28.43
C GLU A 185 -13.39 10.30 -27.68
N ARG A 186 -14.66 10.50 -28.04
CA ARG A 186 -15.78 9.73 -27.46
C ARG A 186 -15.67 8.24 -27.81
N LEU A 187 -15.37 7.91 -29.07
CA LEU A 187 -15.19 6.52 -29.50
C LEU A 187 -14.07 5.83 -28.71
N ASN A 188 -12.95 6.53 -28.48
CA ASN A 188 -11.83 6.02 -27.71
C ASN A 188 -12.21 5.85 -26.23
N ALA A 189 -12.92 6.80 -25.64
CA ALA A 189 -13.41 6.69 -24.27
C ALA A 189 -14.36 5.49 -24.08
N THR A 190 -15.34 5.32 -24.97
CA THR A 190 -16.24 4.16 -24.96
C THR A 190 -15.49 2.84 -25.14
N SER A 191 -14.48 2.80 -26.01
CA SER A 191 -13.67 1.59 -26.23
C SER A 191 -12.85 1.23 -24.99
N ARG A 192 -12.28 2.21 -24.27
CA ARG A 192 -11.61 1.97 -22.99
C ARG A 192 -12.57 1.42 -21.94
N GLN A 193 -13.77 2.01 -21.81
CA GLN A 193 -14.79 1.53 -20.87
C GLN A 193 -15.25 0.10 -21.19
N LEU A 194 -15.37 -0.25 -22.48
CA LEU A 194 -15.68 -1.61 -22.90
C LEU A 194 -14.60 -2.58 -22.44
N GLY A 195 -13.32 -2.29 -22.69
CA GLY A 195 -12.21 -3.14 -22.25
C GLY A 195 -12.14 -3.32 -20.73
N LEU A 196 -12.42 -2.27 -19.95
CA LEU A 196 -12.53 -2.35 -18.49
C LEU A 196 -13.70 -3.25 -18.06
N THR A 197 -14.86 -3.13 -18.74
CA THR A 197 -16.05 -3.97 -18.45
C THR A 197 -15.78 -5.44 -18.77
N GLU A 198 -15.07 -5.73 -19.86
CA GLU A 198 -14.70 -7.11 -20.24
C GLU A 198 -13.72 -7.73 -19.24
N THR A 199 -12.69 -6.99 -18.84
CA THR A 199 -11.75 -7.43 -17.79
C THR A 199 -12.48 -7.71 -16.46
N ALA A 200 -13.45 -6.87 -16.10
CA ALA A 200 -14.26 -7.05 -14.90
C ALA A 200 -15.15 -8.30 -14.99
N LEU A 201 -15.75 -8.57 -16.15
CA LEU A 201 -16.53 -9.79 -16.41
C LEU A 201 -15.66 -11.04 -16.27
N ASP A 202 -14.47 -11.06 -16.87
CA ASP A 202 -13.55 -12.19 -16.78
C ASP A 202 -13.14 -12.45 -15.32
N THR A 203 -12.78 -11.39 -14.59
CA THR A 203 -12.41 -11.48 -13.18
C THR A 203 -13.56 -12.01 -12.32
N LEU A 204 -14.80 -11.56 -12.58
CA LEU A 204 -15.99 -12.01 -11.84
C LEU A 204 -16.36 -13.46 -12.18
N LEU A 205 -16.24 -13.88 -13.43
CA LEU A 205 -16.48 -15.27 -13.81
C LEU A 205 -15.46 -16.21 -13.16
N ASP A 206 -14.22 -15.75 -12.98
CA ASP A 206 -13.21 -16.48 -12.22
C ASP A 206 -13.54 -16.63 -10.72
N THR A 207 -14.31 -15.71 -10.12
CA THR A 207 -14.77 -15.89 -8.73
C THR A 207 -15.89 -16.93 -8.61
N LEU A 208 -16.65 -17.16 -9.67
CA LEU A 208 -17.75 -18.13 -9.74
C LEU A 208 -17.29 -19.57 -10.07
N ARG A 209 -16.03 -19.78 -10.45
CA ARG A 209 -15.48 -21.11 -10.74
C ARG A 209 -15.36 -21.97 -9.46
N SER A 210 -15.50 -23.28 -9.62
CA SER A 210 -15.30 -24.25 -8.52
C SER A 210 -13.84 -24.26 -8.03
N GLY A 211 -13.62 -24.49 -6.72
CA GLY A 211 -12.28 -24.46 -6.11
C GLY A 211 -11.77 -23.06 -5.73
N ALA A 212 -12.66 -22.06 -5.72
CA ALA A 212 -12.33 -20.66 -5.47
C ALA A 212 -11.86 -20.34 -4.03
N ASP A 213 -11.87 -21.29 -3.08
CA ASP A 213 -11.48 -21.03 -1.68
C ASP A 213 -10.00 -20.67 -1.53
N HIS A 214 -9.10 -21.34 -2.27
CA HIS A 214 -7.69 -20.96 -2.30
C HIS A 214 -7.48 -19.61 -3.00
N ALA A 215 -8.27 -19.33 -4.03
CA ALA A 215 -8.28 -18.05 -4.72
C ALA A 215 -8.83 -16.92 -3.82
N LYS A 216 -9.75 -17.23 -2.90
CA LYS A 216 -10.36 -16.29 -1.97
C LYS A 216 -9.31 -15.58 -1.12
N ARG A 217 -8.44 -16.36 -0.47
CA ARG A 217 -7.34 -15.82 0.37
C ARG A 217 -6.39 -14.94 -0.44
N ARG A 218 -6.03 -15.38 -1.65
CA ARG A 218 -5.17 -14.61 -2.56
C ARG A 218 -5.83 -13.29 -2.97
N ARG A 219 -7.10 -13.32 -3.38
CA ARG A 219 -7.86 -12.11 -3.75
C ARG A 219 -7.99 -11.15 -2.56
N THR A 220 -8.27 -11.65 -1.35
CA THR A 220 -8.30 -10.81 -0.14
C THR A 220 -6.96 -10.11 0.09
N ARG A 221 -5.85 -10.84 -0.07
CA ARG A 221 -4.50 -10.25 0.04
C ARG A 221 -4.25 -9.17 -1.01
N GLU A 222 -4.61 -9.44 -2.27
CA GLU A 222 -4.47 -8.48 -3.38
C GLU A 222 -5.36 -7.25 -3.15
N GLY A 223 -6.61 -7.43 -2.71
CA GLY A 223 -7.54 -6.34 -2.37
C GLY A 223 -7.04 -5.47 -1.22
N ALA A 224 -6.47 -6.08 -0.18
CA ALA A 224 -5.88 -5.33 0.93
C ALA A 224 -4.66 -4.51 0.48
N LEU A 225 -3.79 -5.09 -0.37
CA LEU A 225 -2.68 -4.34 -0.97
C LEU A 225 -3.16 -3.22 -1.90
N ALA A 226 -4.28 -3.41 -2.59
CA ALA A 226 -4.88 -2.36 -3.41
C ALA A 226 -5.41 -1.19 -2.56
N ILE A 227 -6.04 -1.46 -1.41
CA ILE A 227 -6.42 -0.42 -0.43
C ILE A 227 -5.19 0.35 0.04
N ALA A 228 -4.13 -0.36 0.44
CA ALA A 228 -2.87 0.23 0.86
C ALA A 228 -2.25 1.12 -0.22
N GLN A 229 -2.18 0.61 -1.46
CA GLN A 229 -1.64 1.35 -2.60
C GLN A 229 -2.47 2.60 -2.89
N ALA A 230 -3.80 2.50 -2.88
CA ALA A 230 -4.69 3.62 -3.11
C ALA A 230 -4.48 4.75 -2.08
N ARG A 231 -4.38 4.41 -0.78
CA ARG A 231 -4.07 5.39 0.28
C ARG A 231 -2.74 6.09 0.04
N LEU A 232 -1.69 5.33 -0.30
CA LEU A 232 -0.37 5.88 -0.57
C LEU A 232 -0.37 6.79 -1.81
N THR A 233 -1.12 6.43 -2.85
CA THR A 233 -1.31 7.28 -4.02
C THR A 233 -2.03 8.58 -3.66
N THR A 234 -3.15 8.51 -2.94
CA THR A 234 -3.88 9.71 -2.47
C THR A 234 -2.98 10.61 -1.61
N LEU A 235 -2.17 10.02 -0.73
CA LEU A 235 -1.23 10.76 0.10
C LEU A 235 -0.13 11.41 -0.74
N ASN A 236 0.43 10.68 -1.71
CA ASN A 236 1.42 11.22 -2.63
C ASN A 236 0.88 12.40 -3.44
N ASP A 237 -0.36 12.32 -3.91
CA ASP A 237 -1.01 13.40 -4.65
C ASP A 237 -1.17 14.65 -3.79
N VAL A 238 -1.57 14.50 -2.52
CA VAL A 238 -1.64 15.61 -1.55
C VAL A 238 -0.25 16.22 -1.32
N LEU A 239 0.79 15.41 -1.16
CA LEU A 239 2.15 15.91 -0.94
C LEU A 239 2.70 16.62 -2.19
N ALA A 240 2.43 16.10 -3.38
CA ALA A 240 2.88 16.67 -4.65
C ALA A 240 2.27 18.06 -4.91
N GLN A 241 1.06 18.33 -4.41
CA GLN A 241 0.41 19.64 -4.50
C GLN A 241 1.13 20.74 -3.68
N ASN A 242 1.94 20.38 -2.67
CA ASN A 242 2.51 21.33 -1.71
C ASN A 242 3.86 21.95 -2.14
N THR A 243 4.29 21.82 -3.41
CA THR A 243 5.52 22.44 -3.95
C THR A 243 6.77 22.22 -3.08
N ILE A 244 6.95 21.00 -2.57
CA ILE A 244 8.12 20.64 -1.75
C ILE A 244 9.35 20.57 -2.67
N LYS A 245 10.35 21.43 -2.42
CA LYS A 245 11.64 21.39 -3.16
C LYS A 245 12.30 20.03 -3.00
N ASP A 246 12.89 19.52 -4.08
CA ASP A 246 13.57 18.20 -4.13
C ASP A 246 12.69 17.03 -3.63
N PHE A 247 11.40 17.03 -4.01
CA PHE A 247 10.39 16.06 -3.58
C PHE A 247 10.89 14.62 -3.53
N ASP A 248 11.40 14.09 -4.65
CA ASP A 248 11.86 12.69 -4.76
C ASP A 248 13.04 12.34 -3.85
N ARG A 249 13.82 13.34 -3.43
CA ARG A 249 14.96 13.14 -2.51
C ARG A 249 14.52 13.20 -1.06
N ARG A 250 13.48 13.97 -0.75
CA ARG A 250 13.07 14.30 0.61
C ARG A 250 11.87 13.50 1.10
N ILE A 251 11.02 13.04 0.18
CA ILE A 251 9.87 12.20 0.48
C ILE A 251 10.17 10.80 -0.03
N ARG A 252 10.10 9.82 0.87
CA ARG A 252 10.21 8.41 0.52
C ARG A 252 8.97 7.66 0.94
N ILE A 253 8.28 7.12 -0.06
CA ILE A 253 7.10 6.29 0.17
C ILE A 253 7.51 4.83 -0.04
N SER A 254 7.36 4.03 1.00
CA SER A 254 7.63 2.60 0.91
C SER A 254 6.47 1.91 0.20
N ALA A 255 6.78 0.97 -0.69
CA ALA A 255 5.76 0.17 -1.34
C ALA A 255 4.89 -0.55 -0.29
N PRO A 256 3.58 -0.69 -0.52
CA PRO A 256 2.71 -1.36 0.42
C PRO A 256 3.15 -2.81 0.56
N SER A 257 3.21 -3.29 1.80
CA SER A 257 3.56 -4.67 2.10
C SER A 257 2.43 -5.32 2.88
N PHE A 258 2.26 -6.63 2.70
CA PHE A 258 1.28 -7.38 3.47
C PHE A 258 1.85 -7.71 4.85
N ALA A 259 2.01 -6.67 5.67
CA ALA A 259 2.33 -6.77 7.08
C ALA A 259 1.04 -6.52 7.86
N ARG A 260 0.36 -7.61 8.22
CA ARG A 260 -0.81 -7.56 9.10
C ARG A 260 -0.34 -7.32 10.52
N SER A 261 -0.95 -6.35 11.19
CA SER A 261 -0.90 -6.26 12.65
C SER A 261 -2.22 -6.77 13.22
N ASP A 262 -2.14 -7.61 14.24
CA ASP A 262 -3.30 -7.99 15.05
C ASP A 262 -3.51 -7.05 16.24
N GLU A 263 -2.66 -6.03 16.37
CA GLU A 263 -2.68 -5.10 17.50
C GLU A 263 -3.70 -3.96 17.31
N PHE A 264 -4.19 -3.75 16.07
CA PHE A 264 -5.09 -2.66 15.74
C PHE A 264 -6.05 -3.00 14.60
N ASP A 265 -7.27 -2.48 14.71
CA ASP A 265 -8.31 -2.67 13.70
C ASP A 265 -8.19 -1.70 12.53
N GLU A 266 -7.74 -0.48 12.81
CA GLU A 266 -7.55 0.61 11.85
C GLU A 266 -6.32 0.38 10.94
N GLY A 267 -6.41 0.88 9.71
CA GLY A 267 -5.23 0.98 8.86
C GLY A 267 -4.35 2.14 9.31
N ARG A 268 -3.03 2.03 9.18
CA ARG A 268 -2.11 3.05 9.65
C ARG A 268 -1.12 3.46 8.58
N ILE A 269 -0.80 4.74 8.56
CA ILE A 269 0.39 5.25 7.87
C ILE A 269 1.31 5.87 8.90
N THR A 270 2.49 5.30 9.06
CA THR A 270 3.54 5.88 9.90
C THR A 270 4.37 6.83 9.05
N VAL A 271 4.44 8.08 9.50
CA VAL A 271 5.27 9.12 8.93
C VAL A 271 6.44 9.38 9.88
N SER A 272 7.65 9.12 9.41
CA SER A 272 8.88 9.39 10.13
C SER A 272 9.55 10.63 9.55
N LEU A 273 9.66 11.69 10.33
CA LEU A 273 10.38 12.90 9.97
C LEU A 273 11.77 12.88 10.62
N VAL A 274 12.82 13.01 9.81
CA VAL A 274 14.20 13.10 10.30
C VAL A 274 14.84 14.38 9.79
N LYS A 275 15.51 15.09 10.70
CA LYS A 275 16.33 16.25 10.36
C LYS A 275 17.76 15.79 10.09
N THR A 276 18.27 16.03 8.89
CA THR A 276 19.70 15.80 8.63
C THR A 276 20.50 16.94 9.29
N LYS A 277 21.39 16.62 10.23
CA LYS A 277 22.30 17.62 10.81
C LYS A 277 23.15 18.25 9.70
N THR A 278 23.18 19.57 9.67
CA THR A 278 24.08 20.39 8.85
C THR A 278 25.53 20.00 9.13
N LYS A 279 26.35 19.93 8.08
CA LYS A 279 27.81 19.88 8.22
C LYS A 279 28.32 21.21 8.77
#